data_AF-A0A524EBD2-F1
#
_entry.id   AF-A0A524EBD2-F1
#
_cell.length_a   1.000
_cell.length_b   1.000
_cell.length_c   1.000
_cell.angle_alpha   90.00
_cell.angle_beta   90.00
_cell.angle_gamma   90.00
#
_symmetry.space_group_name_H-M   'P 1'
#
loop_
_entity.id
_entity.type
_entity.pdbx_description
1 polymer ?
#
loop_
_entity_poly.entity_id
_entity_poly.type
_entity_poly.pdbx_seq_one_letter_code
_entity_poly.pdbx_strand_id
1 'polypeptide(L)'
;MTPANTNFEALLNKLKNIELDTEDRAWAAYKLGKIGDKRAVNPLIDILEKGAVKAKFYSITALGEIGDRRAINPLIKALSYEGTDEDVEID
;
A
#
# COMPACT_ATOMS: atom_id res chain seq x y z
N MET A 1 1.80 -28.35 -10.50
CA MET A 1 2.77 -27.24 -10.64
C MET A 1 1.98 -25.95 -10.57
N THR A 2 1.99 -25.24 -9.45
CA THR A 2 1.44 -23.88 -9.40
C THR A 2 2.40 -22.98 -10.19
N PRO A 3 1.96 -22.32 -11.27
CA PRO A 3 2.85 -21.45 -12.04
C PRO A 3 3.28 -20.28 -11.16
N ALA A 4 4.46 -19.72 -11.41
CA ALA A 4 5.08 -18.61 -10.67
C ALA A 4 4.16 -17.38 -10.47
N ASN A 5 3.04 -17.29 -11.20
CA ASN A 5 2.01 -16.26 -11.07
C ASN A 5 1.00 -16.49 -9.92
N THR A 6 1.02 -17.66 -9.26
CA THR A 6 0.11 -17.98 -8.14
C THR A 6 0.43 -17.13 -6.90
N ASN A 7 1.68 -16.70 -6.74
CA ASN A 7 2.09 -15.86 -5.60
C ASN A 7 1.67 -14.39 -5.77
N PHE A 8 1.72 -13.83 -6.99
CA PHE A 8 1.36 -12.43 -7.20
C PHE A 8 -0.14 -12.20 -6.97
N GLU A 9 -1.00 -12.96 -7.64
CA GLU A 9 -2.45 -12.77 -7.54
C GLU A 9 -2.95 -13.02 -6.11
N ALA A 10 -2.39 -14.01 -5.41
CA ALA A 10 -2.71 -14.25 -4.01
C ALA A 10 -2.33 -13.07 -3.10
N LEU A 11 -1.14 -12.47 -3.31
CA LEU A 11 -0.72 -11.29 -2.56
C LEU A 11 -1.58 -10.06 -2.90
N LEU A 12 -1.95 -9.90 -4.17
CA LEU A 12 -2.83 -8.82 -4.61
C LEU A 12 -4.21 -8.90 -3.95
N ASN A 13 -4.77 -10.12 -3.87
CA ASN A 13 -6.04 -10.37 -3.21
C ASN A 13 -5.93 -10.13 -1.70
N LYS A 14 -4.83 -10.57 -1.06
CA LYS A 14 -4.57 -10.27 0.36
C LYS A 14 -4.50 -8.77 0.61
N LEU A 15 -3.77 -8.03 -0.22
CA LEU A 15 -3.62 -6.57 -0.08
C LEU A 15 -4.98 -5.84 -0.09
N LYS A 16 -5.85 -6.24 -1.02
CA LYS A 16 -7.17 -5.63 -1.26
C LYS A 16 -8.23 -6.03 -0.23
N ASN A 17 -8.04 -7.11 0.51
CA ASN A 17 -9.04 -7.58 1.45
C ASN A 17 -9.05 -6.70 2.71
N ILE A 18 -10.11 -5.89 2.86
CA ILE A 18 -10.28 -4.98 3.99
C ILE A 18 -10.55 -5.70 5.32
N GLU A 19 -11.05 -6.94 5.27
CA GLU A 19 -11.37 -7.77 6.43
C GLU A 19 -10.13 -8.48 7.02
N LEU A 20 -9.00 -8.48 6.29
CA LEU A 20 -7.75 -9.02 6.82
C LEU A 20 -7.14 -8.07 7.84
N ASP A 21 -6.45 -8.67 8.80
CA ASP A 21 -5.64 -7.92 9.75
C ASP A 21 -4.63 -7.02 9.00
N THR A 22 -4.21 -5.97 9.70
CA THR A 22 -3.30 -4.97 9.14
C THR A 22 -1.91 -5.54 8.84
N GLU A 23 -1.55 -6.66 9.46
CA GLU A 23 -0.24 -7.31 9.35
C GLU A 23 -0.12 -8.09 8.03
N ASP A 24 -1.14 -8.89 7.68
CA ASP A 24 -1.23 -9.65 6.44
C ASP A 24 -1.21 -8.73 5.22
N ARG A 25 -1.93 -7.61 5.28
CA ARG A 25 -1.93 -6.59 4.23
C ARG A 25 -0.57 -5.90 4.10
N ALA A 26 0.10 -5.62 5.22
CA ALA A 26 1.45 -5.07 5.25
C ALA A 26 2.47 -6.01 4.61
N TRP A 27 2.44 -7.31 4.96
CA TRP A 27 3.31 -8.31 4.35
C TRP A 27 3.02 -8.51 2.87
N ALA A 28 1.75 -8.44 2.47
CA ALA A 28 1.38 -8.47 1.07
C ALA A 28 1.99 -7.29 0.30
N ALA A 29 1.89 -6.07 0.83
CA ALA A 29 2.48 -4.87 0.23
C ALA A 29 4.00 -5.01 0.06
N TYR A 30 4.69 -5.43 1.13
CA TYR A 30 6.14 -5.68 1.10
C TYR A 30 6.53 -6.66 -0.01
N LYS A 31 5.88 -7.82 -0.08
CA LYS A 31 6.22 -8.84 -1.08
C LYS A 31 5.90 -8.39 -2.51
N LEU A 32 4.82 -7.63 -2.71
CA LEU A 32 4.48 -7.05 -4.01
C LEU A 32 5.55 -6.05 -4.48
N GLY A 33 6.11 -5.25 -3.56
CA GLY A 33 7.27 -4.40 -3.84
C GLY A 33 8.48 -5.20 -4.35
N LYS A 34 8.83 -6.27 -3.64
CA LYS A 34 9.92 -7.18 -4.04
C LYS A 34 9.68 -7.88 -5.38
N ILE A 35 8.43 -8.14 -5.75
CA ILE A 35 8.08 -8.71 -7.06
C ILE A 35 8.29 -7.66 -8.16
N GLY A 36 8.04 -6.37 -7.90
CA GLY A 36 8.27 -5.30 -8.87
C GLY A 36 7.23 -5.20 -9.98
N ASP A 37 6.14 -5.97 -9.91
CA ASP A 37 5.10 -5.96 -10.95
C ASP A 37 4.22 -4.70 -10.83
N LYS A 38 4.22 -3.91 -11.91
CA LYS A 38 3.48 -2.65 -12.04
C LYS A 38 1.97 -2.78 -11.91
N ARG A 39 1.41 -3.99 -12.00
CA ARG A 39 -0.01 -4.25 -11.70
C ARG A 39 -0.37 -3.99 -10.24
N ALA A 40 0.60 -4.03 -9.31
CA ALA A 40 0.39 -3.72 -7.90
C ALA A 40 0.27 -2.23 -7.59
N VAL A 41 0.64 -1.33 -8.51
CA VAL A 41 0.76 0.11 -8.25
C VAL A 41 -0.56 0.74 -7.79
N ASN A 42 -1.64 0.56 -8.53
CA ASN A 42 -2.93 1.16 -8.15
C ASN A 42 -3.45 0.59 -6.81
N PRO A 43 -3.43 -0.74 -6.59
CA PRO A 43 -3.79 -1.29 -5.27
C PRO A 43 -2.95 -0.77 -4.11
N LEU A 44 -1.63 -0.60 -4.29
CA LEU A 44 -0.76 -0.03 -3.26
C LEU A 44 -1.06 1.45 -3.00
N ILE A 45 -1.43 2.22 -4.03
CA ILE A 45 -1.90 3.61 -3.89
C ILE A 45 -3.17 3.66 -3.04
N ASP A 46 -4.13 2.76 -3.25
CA ASP A 46 -5.37 2.71 -2.45
C ASP A 46 -5.07 2.49 -0.95
N ILE A 47 -4.02 1.72 -0.64
CA ILE A 47 -3.58 1.50 0.75
C ILE A 47 -3.03 2.79 1.38
N LEU A 48 -2.36 3.66 0.63
CA LEU A 48 -1.85 4.93 1.17
C LEU A 48 -2.98 5.79 1.77
N GLU A 49 -4.15 5.76 1.15
CA GLU A 49 -5.30 6.53 1.60
C GLU A 49 -6.03 5.84 2.75
N LYS A 50 -6.35 4.55 2.60
CA LYS A 50 -7.32 3.83 3.44
C LYS A 50 -6.73 2.74 4.35
N GLY A 51 -5.43 2.48 4.24
CA GLY A 51 -4.75 1.42 4.99
C GLY A 51 -4.41 1.82 6.42
N ALA A 52 -4.12 0.84 7.27
CA ALA A 52 -3.51 1.11 8.57
C ALA A 52 -2.05 1.55 8.43
N VAL A 53 -1.51 2.20 9.46
CA VAL A 53 -0.15 2.78 9.48
C VAL A 53 0.92 1.84 8.93
N LYS A 54 0.94 0.59 9.37
CA LYS A 54 1.93 -0.40 8.91
C LYS A 54 1.77 -0.76 7.43
N ALA A 55 0.54 -0.95 6.96
CA ALA A 55 0.27 -1.22 5.56
C ALA A 55 0.60 -0.01 4.67
N LYS A 56 0.35 1.22 5.14
CA LYS A 56 0.79 2.46 4.47
C LYS A 56 2.32 2.49 4.32
N PHE A 57 3.06 2.25 5.42
CA PHE A 57 4.53 2.24 5.41
C PHE A 57 5.11 1.28 4.37
N TYR A 58 4.64 0.02 4.35
CA TYR A 58 5.12 -0.94 3.35
C TYR A 58 4.66 -0.63 1.94
N SER A 59 3.48 0.00 1.77
CA SER A 59 3.02 0.43 0.44
C SER A 59 3.86 1.57 -0.12
N ILE A 60 4.28 2.52 0.71
CA ILE A 60 5.24 3.59 0.32
C ILE A 60 6.55 2.97 -0.17
N THR A 61 7.12 2.07 0.65
CA THR A 61 8.37 1.37 0.29
C THR A 61 8.21 0.59 -1.02
N ALA A 62 7.14 -0.20 -1.15
CA ALA A 62 6.87 -1.01 -2.32
C ALA A 62 6.69 -0.17 -3.60
N LEU A 63 5.98 0.96 -3.52
CA LEU A 63 5.81 1.88 -4.65
C LEU A 63 7.15 2.50 -5.09
N GLY A 64 8.04 2.80 -4.14
CA GLY A 64 9.40 3.25 -4.41
C GLY A 64 10.25 2.17 -5.11
N GLU A 65 10.15 0.92 -4.65
CA GLU A 65 10.85 -0.23 -5.25
C GLU A 65 10.35 -0.55 -6.68
N ILE A 66 9.04 -0.43 -6.94
CA ILE A 66 8.45 -0.66 -8.27
C ILE A 66 8.86 0.44 -9.26
N GLY A 67 9.03 1.69 -8.80
CA GLY A 67 9.52 2.80 -9.62
C GLY A 67 8.56 3.26 -10.74
N ASP A 68 7.27 2.97 -10.63
CA ASP A 68 6.28 3.40 -11.60
C ASP A 68 5.88 4.87 -11.39
N ARG A 69 5.91 5.67 -12.46
CA ARG A 69 5.59 7.10 -12.41
C ARG A 69 4.20 7.42 -11.88
N ARG A 70 3.24 6.49 -11.99
CA ARG A 70 1.89 6.65 -11.42
C ARG A 70 1.92 6.84 -9.90
N ALA A 71 2.98 6.39 -9.21
CA ALA A 71 3.13 6.53 -7.78
C ALA A 71 3.58 7.94 -7.33
N ILE A 72 4.09 8.78 -8.23
CA ILE A 72 4.74 10.05 -7.85
C ILE A 72 3.76 10.99 -7.11
N ASN A 73 2.62 11.31 -7.72
CA ASN A 73 1.65 12.23 -7.11
C ASN A 73 1.03 11.67 -5.82
N PRO A 74 0.62 10.38 -5.75
CA PRO A 74 0.17 9.76 -4.50
C PRO A 74 1.23 9.80 -3.38
N LEU A 75 2.50 9.56 -3.69
CA LEU A 75 3.58 9.61 -2.70
C LEU A 75 3.82 11.04 -2.20
N ILE A 76 3.79 12.05 -3.08
CA ILE A 76 3.86 13.46 -2.68
C ILE A 76 2.71 13.81 -1.75
N LYS A 77 1.47 13.41 -2.09
CA LYS A 77 0.28 13.63 -1.24
C LYS A 77 0.40 12.95 0.12
N ALA A 78 0.98 11.75 0.16
CA ALA A 78 1.19 11.02 1.41
C ALA A 78 2.21 11.71 2.33
N LEU A 79 3.17 12.45 1.76
CA LEU A 79 4.13 13.26 2.51
C LEU A 79 3.55 14.59 3.00
N SER A 80 2.56 15.14 2.28
CA SER A 80 1.92 16.41 2.62
C SER A 80 0.76 16.27 3.61
N TYR A 81 0.49 15.09 4.14
CA TYR A 81 -0.53 14.92 5.18
C TYR A 81 0.04 15.41 6.52
N GLU A 82 -0.01 16.73 6.72
CA GLU A 82 0.01 17.31 8.06
C GLU A 82 -1.26 16.82 8.74
N GLY A 83 -1.12 16.06 9.83
CA GLY A 83 -2.26 15.75 10.68
C GLY A 83 -2.81 17.06 11.18
N THR A 84 -3.92 17.52 10.59
CA THR A 84 -4.68 18.58 11.21
C THR A 84 -5.20 18.01 12.51
N ASP A 85 -4.72 18.56 13.62
CA ASP A 85 -5.36 18.47 14.94
C ASP A 85 -6.72 19.20 14.88
N GLU A 86 -7.59 18.82 13.94
CA GLU A 86 -8.99 19.23 13.88
C GLU A 86 -9.75 18.33 14.86
N ASP A 87 -9.53 18.55 16.17
CA ASP A 87 -10.40 18.13 17.27
C ASP A 87 -9.89 18.74 18.60
N VAL A 88 -9.64 20.05 18.62
CA VAL A 88 -9.69 20.79 19.89
C VAL A 88 -10.77 21.86 19.76
N GLU A 89 -12.02 21.41 19.83
CA GLU A 89 -13.13 22.25 20.24
C GLU A 89 -12.83 22.69 21.68
N ILE A 90 -12.31 23.92 21.84
CA ILE A 90 -12.24 24.58 23.14
C ILE A 90 -13.65 25.12 23.40
N ASP A 91 -14.37 24.40 24.26
CA ASP A 91 -15.59 24.86 24.93
C ASP A 91 -15.28 25.99 25.94
#